data_AF-A0A1F6IL14-F1
#
_entry.id   AF-A0A1F6IL14-F1
#
_cell.length_a   1.000
_cell.length_b   1.000
_cell.length_c   1.000
_cell.angle_alpha   90.00
_cell.angle_beta   90.00
_cell.angle_gamma   90.00
#
_symmetry.space_group_name_H-M   'P 1'
#
loop_
_entity.id
_entity.type
_entity.pdbx_description
1 polymer ?
#
loop_
_entity_poly.entity_id
_entity_poly.type
_entity_poly.pdbx_seq_one_letter_code
_entity_poly.pdbx_strand_id
1 'polypeptide(L)'
;MNINQIVILDIAFALLVVSVALWVMVISYSQLLKKMNSYQRQADDLKKQINYKESRIIDEAREKAREIIDEALEKAQRVISESQSTNSQAKKMLDDALEALIKHQISYFEKASQDFLNEYRRELGALKQRSVQIARNVSEDIGKHTLEEVQDFDSILQKETIAAQKIVEDKIEDQYSGAQKEVEEYKNEMMKKAEEEIYKILENVSKIALGKGLSLQEHEQLIIDALEKAKKAG
;
A
#
# COMPACT_ATOMS: atom_id res chain seq x y z
N MET A 1 -84.65 66.23 128.06
CA MET A 1 -85.32 65.18 127.26
C MET A 1 -84.54 63.90 127.49
N ASN A 2 -85.02 63.03 128.38
CA ASN A 2 -84.25 61.88 128.88
C ASN A 2 -84.09 60.86 127.75
N ILE A 3 -82.87 60.71 127.25
CA ILE A 3 -82.53 59.63 126.33
C ILE A 3 -82.68 58.34 127.13
N ASN A 4 -83.63 57.51 126.69
CA ASN A 4 -83.98 56.25 127.32
C ASN A 4 -82.75 55.35 127.36
N GLN A 5 -82.40 54.78 128.52
CA GLN A 5 -81.19 53.94 128.69
C GLN A 5 -81.09 52.80 127.66
N ILE A 6 -82.24 52.34 127.14
CA ILE A 6 -82.36 51.34 126.08
C ILE A 6 -81.72 51.81 124.76
N VAL A 7 -81.88 53.09 124.38
CA VAL A 7 -81.34 53.65 123.12
C VAL A 7 -79.81 53.73 123.14
N ILE A 8 -79.21 53.99 124.31
CA ILE A 8 -77.75 54.02 124.47
C ILE A 8 -77.17 52.61 124.33
N LEU A 9 -77.88 51.60 124.83
CA LEU A 9 -77.48 50.19 124.74
C LEU A 9 -77.54 49.67 123.30
N ASP A 10 -78.55 50.07 122.52
CA ASP A 10 -78.67 49.74 121.09
C ASP A 10 -77.55 50.38 120.24
N ILE A 11 -77.19 51.64 120.52
CA ILE A 11 -76.08 52.32 119.84
C ILE A 11 -74.73 51.66 120.19
N ALA A 12 -74.52 51.31 121.47
CA ALA A 12 -73.31 50.61 121.89
C ALA A 12 -73.19 49.22 121.24
N PHE A 13 -74.31 48.49 121.13
CA PHE A 13 -74.35 47.21 120.42
C PHE A 13 -74.05 47.37 118.92
N ALA A 14 -74.65 48.36 118.26
CA ALA A 14 -74.38 48.66 116.85
C ALA A 14 -72.90 49.03 116.61
N LEU A 15 -72.30 49.84 117.49
CA LEU A 15 -70.88 50.18 117.42
C LEU A 15 -69.98 48.96 117.63
N LEU A 16 -70.37 48.03 118.50
CA LEU A 16 -69.63 46.78 118.71
C LEU A 16 -69.71 45.89 117.46
N VAL A 17 -70.89 45.74 116.86
CA VAL A 17 -71.10 44.98 115.62
C VAL A 17 -70.28 45.57 114.47
N VAL A 18 -70.28 46.90 114.30
CA VAL A 18 -69.47 47.58 113.27
C VAL A 18 -67.98 47.39 113.55
N SER A 19 -67.55 47.48 114.80
CA SER A 19 -66.14 47.28 115.18
C SER A 19 -65.66 45.85 114.87
N VAL A 20 -66.50 44.84 115.15
CA VAL A 20 -66.23 43.44 114.80
C VAL A 20 -66.21 43.24 113.29
N ALA A 21 -67.15 43.84 112.55
CA ALA A 21 -67.19 43.77 111.10
C ALA A 21 -65.92 44.37 110.46
N LEU A 22 -65.47 45.53 110.95
CA LEU A 22 -64.21 46.16 110.50
C LEU A 22 -63.00 45.28 110.82
N TRP A 23 -62.96 44.66 112.00
CA TRP A 23 -61.87 43.75 112.38
C TRP A 23 -61.81 42.52 111.45
N VAL A 24 -62.96 41.92 111.13
CA VAL A 24 -63.07 40.82 110.16
C VAL A 24 -62.62 41.27 108.76
N MET A 25 -62.98 42.48 108.35
CA MET A 25 -62.58 43.04 107.06
C MET A 25 -61.06 43.23 106.96
N VAL A 26 -60.41 43.74 108.02
CA VAL A 26 -58.95 43.89 108.09
C VAL A 26 -58.25 42.53 108.01
N ILE A 27 -58.76 41.52 108.71
CA ILE A 27 -58.20 40.16 108.64
C ILE A 27 -58.34 39.59 107.23
N SER A 28 -59.52 39.69 106.62
CA SER A 28 -59.78 39.22 105.26
C SER A 28 -58.85 39.89 104.23
N TYR A 29 -58.69 41.22 104.32
CA TYR A 29 -57.80 41.97 103.43
C TYR A 29 -56.33 41.57 103.63
N SER A 30 -55.91 41.32 104.88
CA SER A 30 -54.55 40.85 105.18
C SER A 30 -54.28 39.45 104.61
N GLN A 31 -55.27 38.55 104.63
CA GLN A 31 -55.16 37.22 104.05
C GLN A 31 -55.11 37.29 102.52
N LEU A 32 -55.91 38.16 101.91
CA LEU A 32 -55.92 38.37 100.45
C LEU A 32 -54.58 38.93 99.96
N LEU A 33 -53.99 39.90 100.67
CA LEU A 33 -52.67 40.44 100.36
C LEU A 33 -51.56 39.38 100.50
N LYS A 34 -51.60 38.56 101.55
CA LYS A 34 -50.67 37.43 101.70
C LYS A 34 -50.81 36.43 100.55
N LYS A 35 -52.05 36.12 100.14
CA LYS A 35 -52.33 35.22 99.02
C LYS A 35 -51.82 35.79 97.69
N MET A 36 -52.06 37.07 97.42
CA MET A 36 -51.60 37.75 96.20
C MET A 36 -50.07 37.83 96.12
N ASN A 37 -49.40 38.13 97.24
CA ASN A 37 -47.94 38.15 97.31
C ASN A 37 -47.35 36.73 97.13
N SER A 38 -48.03 35.69 97.61
CA SER A 38 -47.64 34.30 97.36
C SER A 38 -47.80 33.88 95.90
N TYR A 39 -48.83 34.37 95.18
CA TYR A 39 -49.00 34.13 93.75
C TYR A 39 -47.97 34.88 92.91
N GLN A 40 -47.61 36.11 93.27
CA GLN A 40 -46.52 36.84 92.61
C GLN A 40 -45.18 36.12 92.78
N ARG A 41 -44.86 35.65 94.00
CA ARG A 41 -43.65 34.84 94.24
C ARG A 41 -43.64 33.54 93.42
N GLN A 42 -44.78 32.84 93.35
CA GLN A 42 -44.89 31.64 92.51
C GLN A 42 -44.74 31.96 91.02
N ALA A 43 -45.27 33.09 90.54
CA ALA A 43 -45.10 33.52 89.16
C ALA A 43 -43.65 33.91 88.84
N ASP A 44 -42.96 34.60 89.76
CA ASP A 44 -41.55 34.95 89.62
C ASP A 44 -40.64 33.72 89.66
N ASP A 45 -40.90 32.77 90.56
CA ASP A 45 -40.15 31.52 90.62
C ASP A 45 -40.41 30.66 89.38
N LEU A 46 -41.66 30.62 88.88
CA LEU A 46 -41.99 29.95 87.62
C LEU A 46 -41.27 30.60 86.44
N LYS A 47 -41.24 31.94 86.37
CA LYS A 47 -40.51 32.68 85.32
C LYS A 47 -39.00 32.43 85.38
N LYS A 48 -38.41 32.36 86.58
CA LYS A 48 -36.99 31.99 86.75
C LYS A 48 -36.72 30.56 86.30
N GLN A 49 -37.60 29.61 86.64
CA GLN A 49 -37.47 28.22 86.19
C GLN A 49 -37.62 28.08 84.67
N ILE A 50 -38.54 28.84 84.06
CA ILE A 50 -38.72 28.88 82.60
C ILE A 50 -37.46 29.45 81.95
N ASN A 51 -36.97 30.60 82.39
CA ASN A 51 -35.76 31.21 81.83
C ASN A 51 -34.52 30.31 81.98
N TYR A 52 -34.39 29.61 83.12
CA TYR A 52 -33.30 28.66 83.34
C TYR A 52 -33.40 27.45 82.41
N LYS A 53 -34.60 26.87 82.26
CA LYS A 53 -34.83 25.76 81.33
C LYS A 53 -34.63 26.18 79.87
N GLU A 54 -35.09 27.38 79.49
CA GLU A 54 -34.90 27.94 78.15
C GLU A 54 -33.42 28.17 77.84
N SER A 55 -32.67 28.77 78.77
CA SER A 55 -31.21 28.92 78.63
C SER A 55 -30.53 27.57 78.47
N ARG A 56 -30.90 26.57 79.28
CA ARG A 56 -30.32 25.23 79.19
C ARG A 56 -30.61 24.55 77.86
N ILE A 57 -31.83 24.67 77.34
CA ILE A 57 -32.22 24.15 76.03
C ILE A 57 -31.41 24.85 74.93
N ILE A 58 -31.21 26.16 75.02
CA ILE A 58 -30.40 26.93 74.06
C ILE A 58 -28.93 26.50 74.12
N ASP A 59 -28.39 26.29 75.31
CA ASP A 59 -27.00 25.88 75.49
C ASP A 59 -26.78 24.44 75.00
N GLU A 60 -27.68 23.51 75.33
CA GLU A 60 -27.68 22.14 74.80
C GLU A 60 -27.83 22.13 73.26
N ALA A 61 -28.69 23.00 72.70
CA ALA A 61 -28.85 23.13 71.26
C ALA A 61 -27.59 23.70 70.59
N ARG A 62 -26.92 24.67 71.23
CA ARG A 62 -25.64 25.22 70.74
C ARG A 62 -24.53 24.20 70.80
N GLU A 63 -24.46 23.40 71.87
CA GLU A 63 -23.48 22.33 72.02
C GLU A 63 -23.68 21.26 70.94
N LYS A 64 -24.90 20.77 70.75
CA LYS A 64 -25.22 19.83 69.66
C LYS A 64 -24.96 20.42 68.28
N ALA A 65 -25.28 21.70 68.06
CA ALA A 65 -24.98 22.35 66.80
C ALA A 65 -23.47 22.42 66.54
N ARG A 66 -22.66 22.69 67.56
CA ARG A 66 -21.20 22.66 67.47
C ARG A 66 -20.69 21.26 67.15
N GLU A 67 -21.18 20.26 67.86
CA GLU A 67 -20.82 18.86 67.62
C GLU A 67 -21.14 18.42 66.18
N ILE A 68 -22.33 18.77 65.67
CA ILE A 68 -22.72 18.50 64.29
C ILE A 68 -21.80 19.23 63.29
N ILE A 69 -21.44 20.49 63.58
CA ILE A 69 -20.52 21.26 62.73
C ILE A 69 -19.13 20.62 62.73
N ASP A 70 -18.61 20.25 63.89
CA ASP A 70 -17.29 19.65 64.04
C ASP A 70 -17.22 18.28 63.34
N GLU A 71 -18.24 17.44 63.51
CA GLU A 71 -18.36 16.18 62.75
C GLU A 71 -18.44 16.41 61.24
N ALA A 72 -19.20 17.41 60.80
CA ALA A 72 -19.34 17.73 59.38
C ALA A 72 -18.01 18.24 58.80
N LEU A 73 -17.25 19.05 59.55
CA LEU A 73 -15.92 19.52 59.18
C LEU A 73 -14.93 18.36 59.09
N GLU A 74 -14.93 17.44 60.06
CA GLU A 74 -14.06 16.26 60.05
C GLU A 74 -14.38 15.34 58.86
N LYS A 75 -15.67 15.10 58.57
CA LYS A 75 -16.11 14.33 57.40
C LYS A 75 -15.69 15.03 56.10
N ALA A 76 -15.89 16.34 55.99
CA ALA A 76 -15.47 17.11 54.81
C ALA A 76 -13.95 17.03 54.60
N GLN A 77 -13.17 17.14 55.67
CA GLN A 77 -11.72 17.03 55.61
C GLN A 77 -11.27 15.64 55.14
N ARG A 78 -11.87 14.56 55.67
CA ARG A 78 -11.62 13.18 55.19
C ARG A 78 -11.92 13.04 53.70
N VAL A 79 -13.08 13.49 53.25
CA VAL A 79 -13.48 13.43 51.84
C VAL A 79 -12.49 14.20 50.95
N ILE A 80 -12.03 15.38 51.37
CA ILE A 80 -11.02 16.16 50.64
C ILE A 80 -9.70 15.41 50.56
N SER A 81 -9.21 14.85 51.68
CA SER A 81 -7.95 14.09 51.71
C SER A 81 -8.01 12.81 50.87
N GLU A 82 -9.11 12.06 50.94
CA GLU A 82 -9.34 10.88 50.11
C GLU A 82 -9.41 11.24 48.62
N SER A 83 -10.09 12.35 48.28
CA SER A 83 -10.15 12.85 46.91
C SER A 83 -8.76 13.23 46.37
N GLN A 84 -7.93 13.89 47.18
CA GLN A 84 -6.56 14.24 46.79
C GLN A 84 -5.68 12.99 46.60
N SER A 85 -5.78 12.02 47.52
CA SER A 85 -5.06 10.74 47.40
C SER A 85 -5.49 9.96 46.16
N THR A 86 -6.80 9.87 45.92
CA THR A 86 -7.38 9.24 44.73
C THR A 86 -6.88 9.91 43.45
N ASN A 87 -6.84 11.24 43.42
CA ASN A 87 -6.32 11.98 42.27
C ASN A 87 -4.82 11.71 42.02
N SER A 88 -4.01 11.66 43.10
CA SER A 88 -2.59 11.32 42.99
C SER A 88 -2.38 9.87 42.53
N GLN A 89 -3.19 8.93 43.01
CA GLN A 89 -3.13 7.53 42.59
C GLN A 89 -3.57 7.37 41.14
N ALA A 90 -4.65 8.02 40.72
CA ALA A 90 -5.11 8.02 39.34
C ALA A 90 -4.03 8.59 38.40
N LYS A 91 -3.38 9.69 38.79
CA LYS A 91 -2.25 10.25 38.04
C LYS A 91 -1.09 9.26 37.93
N LYS A 92 -0.71 8.62 39.03
CA LYS A 92 0.36 7.62 39.03
C LYS A 92 0.03 6.40 38.16
N MET A 93 -1.19 5.87 38.26
CA MET A 93 -1.64 4.76 37.41
C MET A 93 -1.65 5.15 35.93
N LEU A 94 -2.02 6.39 35.61
CA LEU A 94 -1.96 6.91 34.25
C LEU A 94 -0.50 7.01 33.75
N ASP A 95 0.40 7.55 34.57
CA ASP A 95 1.82 7.66 34.25
C ASP A 95 2.44 6.27 34.03
N ASP A 96 2.16 5.31 34.92
CA ASP A 96 2.62 3.92 34.80
C ASP A 96 2.07 3.23 33.53
N ALA A 97 0.79 3.45 33.21
CA ALA A 97 0.16 2.91 32.01
C ALA A 97 0.74 3.52 30.72
N LEU A 98 1.01 4.83 30.72
CA LEU A 98 1.66 5.52 29.61
C LEU A 98 3.09 5.03 29.41
N GLU A 99 3.86 4.86 30.49
CA GLU A 99 5.23 4.34 30.40
C GLU A 99 5.25 2.92 29.85
N ALA A 100 4.35 2.05 30.32
CA ALA A 100 4.21 0.69 29.82
C ALA A 100 3.82 0.67 28.33
N LEU A 101 2.88 1.53 27.91
CA LEU A 101 2.45 1.66 26.52
C LEU A 101 3.61 2.14 25.63
N ILE A 102 4.35 3.16 26.06
CA ILE A 102 5.51 3.67 25.32
C ILE A 102 6.57 2.58 25.17
N LYS A 103 6.92 1.87 26.25
CA LYS A 103 7.91 0.76 26.18
C LYS A 103 7.45 -0.34 25.23
N HIS A 104 6.19 -0.76 25.33
CA HIS A 104 5.63 -1.77 24.44
C HIS A 104 5.66 -1.31 22.97
N GLN A 105 5.32 -0.05 22.70
CA GLN A 105 5.28 0.49 21.36
C GLN A 105 6.68 0.67 20.74
N ILE A 106 7.67 1.08 21.54
CA ILE A 106 9.08 1.12 21.11
C ILE A 106 9.56 -0.28 20.75
N SER A 107 9.33 -1.27 21.62
CA SER A 107 9.76 -2.66 21.37
C SER A 107 9.08 -3.26 20.14
N TYR A 108 7.77 -3.02 19.97
CA TYR A 108 7.04 -3.45 18.80
C TYR A 108 7.57 -2.79 17.52
N PHE A 109 7.82 -1.48 17.55
CA PHE A 109 8.35 -0.75 16.41
C PHE A 109 9.76 -1.20 16.03
N GLU A 110 10.63 -1.43 17.01
CA GLU A 110 11.98 -1.97 16.82
C GLU A 110 11.94 -3.36 16.16
N LYS A 111 11.09 -4.25 16.69
CA LYS A 111 10.89 -5.58 16.12
C LYS A 111 10.35 -5.52 14.69
N ALA A 112 9.30 -4.74 14.45
CA ALA A 112 8.73 -4.56 13.12
C ALA A 112 9.75 -3.99 12.12
N SER A 113 10.58 -3.04 12.57
CA SER A 113 11.66 -2.47 11.75
C SER A 113 12.74 -3.51 11.44
N GLN A 114 13.10 -4.33 12.41
CA GLN A 114 14.08 -5.39 12.23
C GLN A 114 13.56 -6.50 11.30
N ASP A 115 12.30 -6.92 11.47
CA ASP A 115 11.63 -7.89 10.61
C ASP A 115 11.57 -7.36 9.16
N PHE A 116 11.22 -6.08 8.99
CA PHE A 116 11.23 -5.42 7.68
C PHE A 116 12.63 -5.41 7.04
N LEU A 117 13.67 -5.03 7.80
CA LEU A 117 15.04 -5.02 7.28
C LEU A 117 15.54 -6.41 6.91
N ASN A 118 15.17 -7.44 7.68
CA ASN A 118 15.52 -8.82 7.39
C ASN A 118 14.83 -9.31 6.10
N GLU A 119 13.54 -9.02 5.96
CA GLU A 119 12.77 -9.36 4.76
C GLU A 119 13.31 -8.64 3.53
N TYR A 120 13.60 -7.34 3.65
CA TYR A 120 14.19 -6.54 2.58
C TYR A 120 15.55 -7.09 2.13
N ARG A 121 16.43 -7.46 3.07
CA ARG A 121 17.72 -8.09 2.77
C ARG A 121 17.55 -9.44 2.07
N ARG A 122 16.56 -10.24 2.49
CA ARG A 122 16.24 -11.52 1.87
C ARG A 122 15.80 -11.34 0.41
N GLU A 123 14.87 -10.43 0.16
CA GLU A 123 14.39 -10.14 -1.20
C GLU A 123 15.48 -9.56 -2.08
N LEU A 124 16.33 -8.65 -1.57
CA LEU A 124 17.50 -8.16 -2.31
C LEU A 124 18.48 -9.29 -2.66
N GLY A 125 18.72 -10.22 -1.73
CA GLY A 125 19.56 -11.40 -1.96
C GLY A 125 18.98 -12.30 -3.05
N ALA A 126 17.68 -12.59 -2.97
CA ALA A 126 16.96 -13.39 -3.97
C ALA A 126 16.92 -12.71 -5.34
N LEU A 127 16.76 -11.38 -5.39
CA LEU A 127 16.80 -10.60 -6.61
C LEU A 127 18.19 -10.67 -7.25
N LYS A 128 19.26 -10.46 -6.47
CA LYS A 128 20.65 -10.56 -6.95
C LYS A 128 20.92 -11.94 -7.54
N GLN A 129 20.51 -13.01 -6.85
CA GLN A 129 20.69 -14.38 -7.33
C GLN A 129 19.91 -14.64 -8.63
N ARG A 130 18.66 -14.19 -8.72
CA ARG A 130 17.86 -14.27 -9.94
C ARG A 130 18.50 -13.50 -11.09
N SER A 131 18.99 -12.29 -10.86
CA SER A 131 19.67 -11.48 -11.88
C SER A 131 20.93 -12.16 -12.40
N VAL A 132 21.75 -12.75 -11.52
CA VAL A 132 22.94 -13.51 -11.91
C VAL A 132 22.54 -14.75 -12.73
N GLN A 133 21.50 -15.47 -12.32
CA GLN A 133 21.01 -16.63 -13.05
C GLN A 133 20.49 -16.27 -14.44
N ILE A 134 19.72 -15.19 -14.57
CA ILE A 134 19.23 -14.69 -15.86
C ILE A 134 20.41 -14.31 -16.76
N ALA A 135 21.38 -13.55 -16.24
CA ALA A 135 22.56 -13.15 -17.02
C ALA A 135 23.36 -14.36 -17.50
N ARG A 136 23.50 -15.39 -16.66
CA ARG A 136 24.15 -16.65 -17.02
C ARG A 136 23.38 -17.40 -18.10
N ASN A 137 22.08 -17.61 -17.92
CA ASN A 137 21.25 -18.30 -18.91
C ASN A 137 21.27 -17.57 -20.26
N VAL A 138 21.14 -16.25 -20.28
CA VAL A 138 21.23 -15.44 -21.50
C VAL A 138 22.60 -15.60 -22.17
N SER A 139 23.68 -15.63 -21.40
CA SER A 139 25.03 -15.83 -21.95
C SER A 139 25.22 -17.24 -22.53
N GLU A 140 24.67 -18.26 -21.86
CA GLU A 140 24.68 -19.65 -22.35
C GLU A 140 23.83 -19.79 -23.62
N ASP A 141 22.66 -19.17 -23.68
CA ASP A 141 21.79 -19.15 -24.86
C ASP A 141 22.43 -18.42 -26.04
N ILE A 142 23.08 -17.26 -25.81
CA ILE A 142 23.86 -16.56 -26.84
C ILE A 142 24.97 -17.47 -27.36
N GLY A 143 25.73 -18.10 -26.46
CA GLY A 143 26.81 -19.02 -26.85
C GLY A 143 26.31 -20.18 -27.73
N LYS A 144 25.15 -20.75 -27.37
CA LYS A 144 24.53 -21.82 -28.15
C LYS A 144 24.06 -21.34 -29.52
N HIS A 145 23.32 -20.23 -29.58
CA HIS A 145 22.82 -19.71 -30.85
C HIS A 145 23.94 -19.22 -31.78
N THR A 146 25.00 -18.62 -31.24
CA THR A 146 26.18 -18.26 -32.05
C THR A 146 26.85 -19.50 -32.62
N LEU A 147 26.93 -20.60 -31.86
CA LEU A 147 27.49 -21.85 -32.38
C LEU A 147 26.61 -22.44 -33.49
N GLU A 148 25.30 -22.45 -33.32
CA GLU A 148 24.32 -22.87 -34.34
C GLU A 148 24.44 -22.01 -35.62
N GLU A 149 24.47 -20.69 -35.49
CA GLU A 149 24.64 -19.77 -36.62
C GLU A 149 25.96 -19.98 -37.37
N VAL A 150 27.06 -20.24 -36.65
CA VAL A 150 28.36 -20.54 -37.28
C VAL A 150 28.32 -21.86 -38.05
N GLN A 151 27.64 -22.89 -37.53
CA GLN A 151 27.47 -24.16 -38.23
C GLN A 151 26.60 -24.02 -39.47
N ASP A 152 25.50 -23.26 -39.38
CA ASP A 152 24.63 -22.97 -40.51
C ASP A 152 25.38 -22.17 -41.59
N PHE A 153 26.17 -21.19 -41.17
CA PHE A 153 27.02 -20.40 -42.07
C PHE A 153 28.05 -21.27 -42.79
N ASP A 154 28.72 -22.18 -42.10
CA ASP A 154 29.68 -23.13 -42.70
C ASP A 154 28.98 -24.05 -43.73
N SER A 155 27.78 -24.53 -43.42
CA SER A 155 26.98 -25.33 -44.34
C SER A 155 26.57 -24.55 -45.60
N ILE A 156 26.17 -23.28 -45.44
CA ILE A 156 25.83 -22.39 -46.56
C ILE A 156 27.06 -22.13 -47.41
N LEU A 157 28.20 -21.78 -46.80
CA LEU A 157 29.45 -21.56 -47.51
C LEU A 157 29.88 -22.80 -48.30
N GLN A 158 29.78 -23.98 -47.72
CA GLN A 158 30.10 -25.23 -48.41
C GLN A 158 29.19 -25.44 -49.64
N LYS A 159 27.88 -25.23 -49.49
CA LYS A 159 26.92 -25.36 -50.60
C LYS A 159 27.19 -24.35 -51.72
N GLU A 160 27.38 -23.08 -51.37
CA GLU A 160 27.68 -22.02 -52.34
C GLU A 160 29.03 -22.26 -53.03
N THR A 161 30.03 -22.76 -52.31
CA THR A 161 31.33 -23.12 -52.90
C THR A 161 31.20 -24.25 -53.91
N ILE A 162 30.44 -25.31 -53.58
CA ILE A 162 30.19 -26.42 -54.51
C ILE A 162 29.38 -25.93 -55.73
N ALA A 163 28.36 -25.09 -55.52
CA ALA A 163 27.59 -24.51 -56.61
C ALA A 163 28.46 -23.66 -57.54
N ALA A 164 29.35 -22.84 -56.99
CA ALA A 164 30.30 -22.04 -57.76
C ALA A 164 31.30 -22.92 -58.53
N GLN A 165 31.83 -23.97 -57.91
CA GLN A 165 32.69 -24.95 -58.59
C GLN A 165 31.99 -25.58 -59.78
N LYS A 166 30.73 -26.00 -59.61
CA LYS A 166 29.94 -26.58 -60.69
C LYS A 166 29.68 -25.59 -61.83
N ILE A 167 29.36 -24.33 -61.51
CA ILE A 167 29.19 -23.28 -62.54
C ILE A 167 30.49 -23.10 -63.34
N VAL A 168 31.64 -23.16 -62.68
CA VAL A 168 32.95 -23.08 -63.35
C VAL A 168 33.21 -24.31 -64.21
N GLU A 169 32.93 -25.51 -63.70
CA GLU A 169 33.07 -26.78 -64.45
C GLU A 169 32.19 -26.78 -65.70
N ASP A 170 30.90 -26.47 -65.56
CA ASP A 170 29.94 -26.38 -66.67
C ASP A 170 30.41 -25.36 -67.72
N LYS A 171 30.99 -24.23 -67.29
CA LYS A 171 31.50 -23.19 -68.20
C LYS A 171 32.79 -23.62 -68.91
N ILE A 172 33.66 -24.36 -68.24
CA ILE A 172 34.87 -24.94 -68.87
C ILE A 172 34.45 -25.98 -69.91
N GLU A 173 33.48 -26.84 -69.59
CA GLU A 173 32.98 -27.87 -70.52
C GLU A 173 32.31 -27.24 -71.75
N ASP A 174 31.48 -26.21 -71.55
CA ASP A 174 30.85 -25.47 -72.65
C ASP A 174 31.90 -24.78 -73.55
N GLN A 175 32.91 -24.12 -72.95
CA GLN A 175 34.01 -23.53 -73.72
C GLN A 175 34.85 -24.58 -74.47
N TYR A 176 35.09 -25.74 -73.87
CA TYR A 176 35.84 -26.83 -74.51
C TYR A 176 35.07 -27.42 -75.70
N SER A 177 33.76 -27.66 -75.52
CA SER A 177 32.86 -28.12 -76.58
C SER A 177 32.76 -27.10 -77.72
N GLY A 178 32.69 -25.81 -77.39
CA GLY A 178 32.74 -24.70 -78.35
C GLY A 178 34.04 -24.70 -79.15
N ALA A 179 35.19 -24.77 -78.48
CA ALA A 179 36.50 -24.83 -79.14
C ALA A 179 36.63 -26.06 -80.04
N GLN A 180 36.11 -27.22 -79.63
CA GLN A 180 36.14 -28.43 -80.45
C GLN A 180 35.30 -28.27 -81.73
N LYS A 181 34.14 -27.60 -81.65
CA LYS A 181 33.33 -27.28 -82.85
C LYS A 181 34.08 -26.33 -83.77
N GLU A 182 34.68 -25.26 -83.24
CA GLU A 182 35.48 -24.31 -84.04
C GLU A 182 36.63 -25.00 -84.78
N VAL A 183 37.31 -25.95 -84.13
CA VAL A 183 38.38 -26.76 -84.75
C VAL A 183 37.84 -27.66 -85.88
N GLU A 184 36.69 -28.31 -85.68
CA GLU A 184 36.11 -29.17 -86.72
C GLU A 184 35.56 -28.36 -87.90
N GLU A 185 34.97 -27.19 -87.64
CA GLU A 185 34.56 -26.23 -88.68
C GLU A 185 35.76 -25.76 -89.50
N TYR A 186 36.86 -25.37 -88.83
CA TYR A 186 38.10 -24.97 -89.50
C TYR A 186 38.67 -26.12 -90.36
N LYS A 187 38.71 -27.34 -89.84
CA LYS A 187 39.17 -28.52 -90.57
C LYS A 187 38.32 -28.82 -91.80
N ASN A 188 37.00 -28.70 -91.69
CA ASN A 188 36.08 -28.87 -92.82
C ASN A 188 36.25 -27.77 -93.87
N GLU A 189 36.45 -26.53 -93.46
CA GLU A 189 36.76 -25.41 -94.38
C GLU A 189 38.08 -25.66 -95.12
N MET A 190 39.11 -26.13 -94.41
CA MET A 190 40.39 -26.47 -95.00
C MET A 190 40.31 -27.67 -95.95
N MET A 191 39.47 -28.67 -95.64
CA MET A 191 39.22 -29.82 -96.53
C MET A 191 38.57 -29.37 -97.84
N LYS A 192 37.55 -28.49 -97.77
CA LYS A 192 36.92 -27.90 -98.97
C LYS A 192 37.93 -27.15 -99.82
N LYS A 193 38.77 -26.32 -99.20
CA LYS A 193 39.86 -25.62 -99.92
C LYS A 193 40.82 -26.61 -100.58
N ALA A 194 41.17 -27.70 -99.90
CA ALA A 194 42.01 -28.75 -100.48
C ALA A 194 41.34 -29.46 -101.67
N GLU A 195 40.05 -29.79 -101.58
CA GLU A 195 39.28 -30.38 -102.69
C GLU A 195 39.22 -29.45 -103.90
N GLU A 196 38.95 -28.16 -103.69
CA GLU A 196 38.96 -27.15 -104.75
C GLU A 196 40.33 -27.06 -105.44
N GLU A 197 41.43 -27.10 -104.68
CA GLU A 197 42.78 -27.13 -105.22
C GLU A 197 43.07 -28.44 -105.98
N ILE A 198 42.60 -29.59 -105.49
CA ILE A 198 42.70 -30.88 -106.21
C ILE A 198 41.97 -30.81 -107.55
N TYR A 199 40.76 -30.26 -107.58
CA TYR A 199 40.01 -30.10 -108.83
C TYR A 199 40.75 -29.19 -109.83
N LYS A 200 41.34 -28.08 -109.37
CA LYS A 200 42.18 -27.21 -110.22
C LYS A 200 43.40 -27.96 -110.76
N ILE A 201 44.05 -28.78 -109.94
CA ILE A 201 45.18 -29.62 -110.37
C ILE A 201 44.72 -30.64 -111.40
N LEU A 202 43.62 -31.37 -111.16
CA LEU A 202 43.05 -32.35 -112.09
C LEU A 202 42.62 -31.71 -113.41
N GLU A 203 42.02 -30.53 -113.38
CA GLU A 203 41.67 -29.76 -114.57
C GLU A 203 42.93 -29.42 -115.38
N ASN A 204 43.97 -28.92 -114.71
CA ASN A 204 45.25 -28.60 -115.35
C ASN A 204 45.93 -29.83 -115.94
N VAL A 205 46.00 -30.95 -115.20
CA VAL A 205 46.56 -32.21 -115.69
C VAL A 205 45.75 -32.75 -116.86
N SER A 206 44.42 -32.69 -116.80
CA SER A 206 43.53 -33.11 -117.89
C SER A 206 43.73 -32.26 -119.13
N LYS A 207 43.83 -30.93 -119.00
CA LYS A 207 44.18 -30.03 -120.11
C LYS A 207 45.53 -30.38 -120.73
N ILE A 208 46.54 -30.66 -119.90
CA ILE A 208 47.88 -31.05 -120.38
C ILE A 208 47.84 -32.42 -121.07
N ALA A 209 47.12 -33.40 -120.51
CA ALA A 209 47.03 -34.75 -121.06
C ALA A 209 46.21 -34.79 -122.36
N LEU A 210 45.03 -34.16 -122.39
CA LEU A 210 44.20 -34.06 -123.60
C LEU A 210 44.91 -33.25 -124.70
N GLY A 211 45.57 -32.15 -124.34
CA GLY A 211 46.34 -31.33 -125.28
C GLY A 211 47.60 -32.01 -125.84
N LYS A 212 48.10 -33.08 -125.20
CA LYS A 212 49.28 -33.84 -125.67
C LYS A 212 48.94 -35.23 -126.23
N GLY A 213 47.81 -35.81 -125.82
CA GLY A 213 47.46 -37.21 -126.08
C GLY A 213 46.41 -37.41 -127.17
N LEU A 214 45.60 -36.40 -127.51
CA LEU A 214 44.60 -36.53 -128.57
C LEU A 214 45.21 -36.28 -129.95
N SER A 215 45.02 -37.24 -130.86
CA SER A 215 45.22 -37.01 -132.29
C SER A 215 44.13 -36.06 -132.84
N LEU A 216 44.41 -35.38 -133.95
CA LEU A 216 43.47 -34.42 -134.55
C LEU A 216 42.08 -35.03 -134.82
N GLN A 217 42.04 -36.31 -135.20
CA GLN A 217 40.81 -37.07 -135.47
C GLN A 217 40.00 -37.35 -134.20
N GLU A 218 40.65 -37.69 -133.09
CA GLU A 218 39.96 -37.92 -131.81
C GLU A 218 39.41 -36.60 -131.25
N HIS A 219 40.12 -35.49 -131.47
CA HIS A 219 39.68 -34.16 -131.08
C HIS A 219 38.44 -33.70 -131.86
N GLU A 220 38.40 -33.98 -133.17
CA GLU A 220 37.26 -33.68 -134.05
C GLU A 220 36.05 -34.54 -133.67
N GLN A 221 36.24 -35.83 -133.39
CA GLN A 221 35.18 -36.74 -132.94
C GLN A 221 34.61 -36.32 -131.58
N LEU A 222 35.46 -35.92 -130.62
CA LEU A 222 35.01 -35.41 -129.32
C LEU A 222 34.18 -34.13 -129.44
N ILE A 223 34.54 -33.23 -130.35
CA ILE A 223 33.76 -32.01 -130.63
C ILE A 223 32.40 -32.38 -131.24
N ILE A 224 32.36 -33.28 -132.21
CA ILE A 224 31.11 -33.75 -132.83
C ILE A 224 30.21 -34.43 -131.79
N ASP A 225 30.75 -35.34 -130.97
CA ASP A 225 30.00 -36.04 -129.93
C ASP A 225 29.48 -35.08 -128.84
N ALA A 226 30.28 -34.07 -128.45
CA ALA A 226 29.86 -33.04 -127.50
C ALA A 226 28.75 -32.15 -128.07
N LEU A 227 28.85 -31.76 -129.35
CA LEU A 227 27.82 -31.01 -130.06
C LEU A 227 26.54 -31.82 -130.24
N GLU A 228 26.63 -33.13 -130.53
CA GLU A 228 25.47 -34.02 -130.57
C GLU A 228 24.81 -34.19 -129.20
N LYS A 229 25.60 -34.37 -128.12
CA LYS A 229 25.06 -34.44 -126.76
C LYS A 229 24.39 -33.14 -126.35
N ALA A 230 24.97 -31.99 -126.68
CA ALA A 230 24.36 -30.68 -126.43
C ALA A 230 23.05 -30.50 -127.21
N LYS A 231 22.99 -30.97 -128.47
CA LYS A 231 21.78 -30.95 -129.29
C LYS A 231 20.68 -31.91 -128.82
N LYS A 232 21.04 -32.97 -128.07
CA LYS A 232 20.08 -33.91 -127.46
C LYS A 232 19.61 -33.47 -126.06
N ALA A 233 20.40 -32.65 -125.37
CA ALA A 233 20.11 -32.17 -124.02
C ALA A 233 19.44 -30.78 -123.97
N GLY A 234 19.39 -30.07 -125.10
CA GLY A 234 18.56 -28.88 -125.34
C GLY A 234 17.39 -29.19 -126.25
#